data_AF-A0A9X2NXJ5-F1
#
_entry.id   AF-A0A9X2NXJ5-F1
#
_cell.length_a   1.000
_cell.length_b   1.000
_cell.length_c   1.000
_cell.angle_alpha   90.00
_cell.angle_beta   90.00
_cell.angle_gamma   90.00
#
_symmetry.space_group_name_H-M   'P 1'
#
loop_
_entity.id
_entity.type
_entity.pdbx_description
1 polymer ?
#
loop_
_entity_poly.entity_id
_entity_poly.type
_entity_poly.pdbx_seq_one_letter_code
_entity_poly.pdbx_strand_id
1 'polypeptide(L)'
;MSTVRVIQNKQRLTKEGNAPLYITFYLDKEKLMLPCKVSVPAAKFDEKGGLLKGNSKEAKDINLIVSNLKARVNDILVKFRLRNQALTKDIFMREYNNPSDYKTFHDFVKEHMKTYSRRIEMGTFKHHLSCMKKFKAYNELLQFRDLTPDYLTDYLIYMKKELGNTEITAQRNMSTIKIYVTAAYWTRPPIRPIRNICGWSGL
;
A
#
# COMPACT_ATOMS: atom_id res chain seq x y z
N MET A 1 0.30 -18.86 15.89
CA MET A 1 -0.50 -17.81 15.22
C MET A 1 -0.62 -16.64 16.18
N SER A 2 -0.30 -15.42 15.76
CA SER A 2 -0.59 -14.23 16.57
C SER A 2 -2.10 -14.12 16.71
N THR A 3 -2.63 -14.20 17.93
CA THR A 3 -4.09 -14.17 18.14
C THR A 3 -4.61 -12.76 17.89
N VAL A 4 -5.33 -12.57 16.78
CA VAL A 4 -6.05 -11.32 16.48
C VAL A 4 -7.35 -11.31 17.27
N ARG A 5 -7.46 -10.39 18.23
CA ARG A 5 -8.61 -10.22 19.14
C ARG A 5 -9.30 -8.89 18.90
N VAL A 6 -10.63 -8.90 18.92
CA VAL A 6 -11.42 -7.67 18.90
C VAL A 6 -11.71 -7.29 20.34
N ILE A 7 -11.39 -6.06 20.72
CA ILE A 7 -11.68 -5.52 22.04
C ILE A 7 -12.52 -4.27 21.92
N GLN A 8 -13.29 -3.99 22.95
CA GLN A 8 -14.05 -2.75 23.08
C GLN A 8 -13.34 -1.85 24.07
N ASN A 9 -13.13 -0.57 23.71
CA ASN A 9 -12.57 0.38 24.65
C ASN A 9 -13.67 1.03 25.51
N LYS A 10 -13.90 0.45 26.69
CA LYS A 10 -14.91 0.93 27.65
C LYS A 10 -14.58 2.29 28.29
N GLN A 11 -13.34 2.78 28.17
CA GLN A 11 -12.92 4.06 28.75
C GLN A 11 -13.32 5.26 27.86
N ARG A 12 -13.54 5.03 26.55
CA ARG A 12 -14.02 6.03 25.60
C ARG A 12 -15.49 5.80 25.28
N LEU A 13 -16.36 6.04 26.24
CA LEU A 13 -17.81 6.05 26.01
C LEU A 13 -18.18 7.34 25.26
N THR A 14 -18.91 7.20 24.14
CA THR A 14 -19.60 8.35 23.56
C THR A 14 -20.77 8.75 24.46
N LYS A 15 -21.29 9.98 24.29
CA LYS A 15 -22.43 10.51 25.07
C LYS A 15 -23.67 9.61 25.03
N GLU A 16 -23.76 8.71 24.05
CA GLU A 16 -24.85 7.74 23.85
C GLU A 16 -24.60 6.36 24.51
N GLY A 17 -23.51 6.19 25.26
CA GLY A 17 -23.17 4.91 25.90
C GLY A 17 -22.58 3.86 24.94
N ASN A 18 -22.21 4.25 23.71
CA ASN A 18 -21.53 3.40 22.75
C ASN A 18 -20.01 3.44 22.99
N ALA A 19 -19.35 2.28 22.92
CA ALA A 19 -17.90 2.17 23.05
C ALA A 19 -17.27 1.70 21.73
N PRO A 20 -16.18 2.33 21.27
CA PRO A 20 -15.52 2.02 20.00
C PRO A 20 -14.84 0.66 20.03
N LEU A 21 -14.91 -0.04 18.89
CA LEU A 21 -14.24 -1.32 18.68
C LEU A 21 -12.83 -1.14 18.12
N TYR A 22 -11.93 -1.99 18.61
CA TYR A 22 -10.54 -2.08 18.18
C TYR A 22 -10.15 -3.52 17.88
N ILE A 23 -9.35 -3.71 16.83
CA ILE A 23 -8.66 -4.97 16.58
C ILE A 23 -7.27 -4.87 17.22
N THR A 24 -6.92 -5.89 17.99
CA THR A 24 -5.64 -5.97 18.69
C THR A 24 -4.93 -7.27 18.37
N PHE A 25 -3.63 -7.19 18.19
CA PHE A 25 -2.78 -8.35 17.92
C PHE A 25 -1.34 -8.01 18.34
N TYR A 26 -0.56 -9.06 18.54
CA TYR A 26 0.85 -8.94 18.86
C TYR A 26 1.71 -9.14 17.61
N LEU A 27 2.69 -8.27 17.45
CA LEU A 27 3.65 -8.27 16.36
C LEU A 27 5.03 -8.01 16.96
N ASP A 28 5.95 -8.97 16.86
CA ASP A 28 7.29 -8.89 17.45
C ASP A 28 7.33 -8.38 18.91
N LYS A 29 6.43 -8.94 19.75
CA LYS A 29 6.25 -8.58 21.17
C LYS A 29 5.64 -7.19 21.44
N GLU A 30 5.37 -6.40 20.40
CA GLU A 30 4.60 -5.16 20.51
C GLU A 30 3.10 -5.40 20.33
N LYS A 31 2.28 -4.70 21.13
CA LYS A 31 0.82 -4.73 20.99
C LYS A 31 0.35 -3.64 20.04
N LEU A 32 -0.29 -4.04 18.95
CA LEU A 32 -0.92 -3.14 17.98
C LEU A 32 -2.41 -3.03 18.25
N MET A 33 -2.97 -1.82 18.06
CA MET A 33 -4.40 -1.53 18.20
C MET A 33 -4.88 -0.74 17.00
N LEU A 34 -5.79 -1.32 16.22
CA LEU A 34 -6.38 -0.72 15.03
C LEU A 34 -7.83 -0.33 15.29
N PRO A 35 -8.24 0.93 15.05
CA PRO A 35 -9.63 1.34 15.22
C PRO A 35 -10.51 0.75 14.11
N CYS A 36 -11.64 0.14 14.47
CA CYS A 36 -12.62 -0.36 13.51
C CYS A 36 -13.56 0.72 12.97
N LYS A 37 -13.49 1.95 13.51
CA LYS A 37 -14.39 3.09 13.19
C LYS A 37 -15.88 2.80 13.41
N VAL A 38 -16.19 1.79 14.23
CA VAL A 38 -17.55 1.44 14.65
C VAL A 38 -17.63 1.47 16.17
N SER A 39 -18.75 1.97 16.69
CA SER A 39 -19.03 2.08 18.12
C SER A 39 -20.28 1.30 18.43
N VAL A 40 -20.25 0.51 19.50
CA VAL A 40 -21.34 -0.42 19.84
C VAL A 40 -21.65 -0.35 21.33
N PRO A 41 -22.88 -0.62 21.76
CA PRO A 41 -23.21 -0.70 23.19
C PRO A 41 -22.44 -1.84 23.86
N ALA A 42 -21.90 -1.61 25.06
CA ALA A 42 -21.17 -2.65 25.80
C ALA A 42 -22.01 -3.90 26.11
N ALA A 43 -23.33 -3.71 26.31
CA ALA A 43 -24.26 -4.80 26.58
C ALA A 43 -24.44 -5.77 25.38
N LYS A 44 -24.21 -5.29 24.16
CA LYS A 44 -24.40 -6.08 22.92
C LYS A 44 -23.08 -6.66 22.38
N PHE A 45 -21.94 -6.45 23.05
CA PHE A 45 -20.65 -6.97 22.59
C PHE A 45 -20.30 -8.28 23.31
N ASP A 46 -19.86 -9.30 22.56
CA ASP A 46 -19.31 -10.52 23.13
C ASP A 46 -17.79 -10.44 23.25
N GLU A 47 -17.28 -10.33 24.48
CA GLU A 47 -15.83 -10.22 24.72
C GLU A 47 -15.06 -11.51 24.40
N LYS A 48 -15.73 -12.68 24.48
CA LYS A 48 -15.11 -13.97 24.19
C LYS A 48 -15.01 -14.23 22.69
N GLY A 49 -16.09 -14.00 21.95
CA GLY A 49 -16.14 -14.17 20.49
C GLY A 49 -15.59 -12.98 19.70
N GLY A 50 -15.54 -11.79 20.29
CA GLY A 50 -15.16 -10.54 19.62
C GLY A 50 -16.19 -10.06 18.58
N LEU A 51 -17.46 -10.45 18.74
CA LEU A 51 -18.56 -10.17 17.83
C LEU A 51 -19.74 -9.55 18.59
N LEU A 52 -20.62 -8.84 17.89
CA LEU A 52 -21.87 -8.36 18.46
C LEU A 52 -22.86 -9.51 18.63
N LYS A 53 -23.53 -9.51 19.78
CA LYS A 53 -24.71 -10.31 20.12
C LYS A 53 -25.95 -9.65 19.53
N GLY A 54 -26.79 -10.47 18.90
CA GLY A 54 -28.10 -10.05 18.39
C GLY A 54 -28.29 -10.37 16.91
N ASN A 55 -29.56 -10.46 16.50
CA ASN A 55 -29.96 -10.77 15.13
C ASN A 55 -30.41 -9.50 14.36
N SER A 56 -30.20 -8.31 14.91
CA SER A 56 -30.54 -7.06 14.22
C SER A 56 -29.67 -6.89 12.96
N LYS A 57 -30.22 -6.21 11.95
CA LYS A 57 -29.52 -5.94 10.69
C LYS A 57 -28.20 -5.18 10.93
N GLU A 58 -28.26 -4.18 11.80
CA GLU A 58 -27.09 -3.41 12.26
C GLU A 58 -25.99 -4.28 12.88
N ALA A 59 -26.36 -5.24 13.74
CA ALA A 59 -25.39 -6.13 14.38
C ALA A 59 -24.70 -7.03 13.35
N LYS A 60 -25.44 -7.50 12.34
CA LYS A 60 -24.88 -8.30 11.23
C LYS A 60 -23.92 -7.47 10.37
N ASP A 61 -24.31 -6.25 10.02
CA ASP A 61 -23.47 -5.36 9.19
C ASP A 61 -22.17 -5.01 9.93
N ILE A 62 -22.24 -4.70 11.22
CA ILE A 62 -21.03 -4.41 12.03
C ILE A 62 -20.15 -5.66 12.17
N ASN A 63 -20.75 -6.84 12.40
CA ASN A 63 -19.99 -8.09 12.43
C ASN A 63 -19.27 -8.37 11.11
N LEU A 64 -19.90 -8.04 9.98
CA LEU A 64 -19.29 -8.19 8.66
C LEU A 64 -18.11 -7.22 8.47
N ILE A 65 -18.24 -5.96 8.91
CA ILE A 65 -17.13 -4.99 8.91
C ILE A 65 -15.97 -5.48 9.76
N VAL A 66 -16.24 -5.94 10.99
CA VAL A 66 -15.21 -6.45 11.91
C VAL A 66 -14.53 -7.69 11.32
N SER A 67 -15.29 -8.60 10.71
CA SER A 67 -14.76 -9.79 10.05
C SER A 67 -13.85 -9.44 8.87
N ASN A 68 -14.26 -8.50 8.01
CA ASN A 68 -13.45 -8.02 6.89
C ASN A 68 -12.14 -7.37 7.36
N LEU A 69 -12.19 -6.54 8.40
CA LEU A 69 -10.97 -5.94 8.96
C LEU A 69 -10.05 -7.01 9.56
N LYS A 70 -10.60 -7.99 10.27
CA LYS A 70 -9.83 -9.12 10.81
C LYS A 70 -9.18 -9.95 9.70
N ALA A 71 -9.92 -10.25 8.63
CA ALA A 71 -9.42 -10.96 7.46
C ALA A 71 -8.25 -10.20 6.80
N ARG A 72 -8.40 -8.88 6.60
CA ARG A 72 -7.34 -8.02 6.05
C ARG A 72 -6.06 -8.03 6.89
N VAL A 73 -6.17 -7.95 8.21
CA VAL A 73 -5.01 -8.08 9.11
C VAL A 73 -4.35 -9.44 8.91
N ASN A 74 -5.14 -10.51 8.87
CA ASN A 74 -4.64 -11.87 8.71
C ASN A 74 -3.93 -12.07 7.36
N ASP A 75 -4.47 -11.54 6.27
CA ASP A 75 -3.88 -11.61 4.94
C ASP A 75 -2.49 -10.98 4.90
N ILE A 76 -2.30 -9.83 5.54
CA ILE A 76 -1.00 -9.18 5.66
C ILE A 76 -0.03 -10.09 6.44
N LEU A 77 -0.45 -10.62 7.58
CA LEU A 77 0.39 -11.52 8.39
C LEU A 77 0.81 -12.76 7.60
N VAL A 78 -0.14 -13.38 6.87
CA VAL A 78 0.12 -14.57 6.05
C VAL A 78 1.05 -14.24 4.88
N LYS A 79 0.82 -13.14 4.15
CA LYS A 79 1.66 -12.70 3.03
C LYS A 79 3.12 -12.51 3.46
N PHE A 80 3.38 -11.88 4.60
CA PHE A 80 4.74 -11.67 5.08
C PHE A 80 5.41 -12.97 5.57
N ARG A 81 4.64 -13.85 6.21
CA ARG A 81 5.12 -15.16 6.64
C ARG A 81 5.50 -16.05 5.45
N LEU A 82 4.66 -16.11 4.42
CA LEU A 82 4.96 -16.85 3.18
C LEU A 82 6.21 -16.33 2.47
N ARG A 83 6.52 -15.04 2.63
CA ARG A 83 7.71 -14.39 2.06
C ARG A 83 8.95 -14.49 2.95
N ASN A 84 8.87 -15.12 4.13
CA ASN A 84 9.94 -15.17 5.14
C ASN A 84 10.54 -13.78 5.45
N GLN A 85 9.71 -12.74 5.49
CA GLN A 85 10.13 -11.38 5.81
C GLN A 85 9.75 -11.01 7.25
N ALA A 86 10.66 -10.34 7.94
CA ALA A 86 10.35 -9.72 9.22
C ALA A 86 9.27 -8.65 9.03
N LEU A 87 8.22 -8.74 9.84
CA LEU A 87 7.10 -7.80 9.80
C LEU A 87 7.19 -6.93 11.04
N THR A 88 7.66 -5.69 10.86
CA THR A 88 7.67 -4.68 11.92
C THR A 88 6.39 -3.86 11.91
N LYS A 89 6.14 -3.11 12.99
CA LYS A 89 4.97 -2.25 13.14
C LYS A 89 4.81 -1.26 11.98
N ASP A 90 5.88 -0.61 11.55
CA ASP A 90 5.85 0.37 10.47
C ASP A 90 5.48 -0.27 9.12
N ILE A 91 6.04 -1.47 8.86
CA ILE A 91 5.74 -2.24 7.65
C ILE A 91 4.28 -2.67 7.65
N PHE A 92 3.79 -3.17 8.79
CA PHE A 92 2.39 -3.54 8.94
C PHE A 92 1.46 -2.35 8.71
N MET A 93 1.70 -1.22 9.38
CA MET A 93 0.85 -0.04 9.26
C MET A 93 0.84 0.50 7.84
N ARG A 94 1.94 0.37 7.11
CA ARG A 94 1.99 0.73 5.70
C ARG A 94 1.13 -0.18 4.83
N GLU A 95 1.28 -1.49 4.94
CA GLU A 95 0.47 -2.43 4.14
C GLU A 95 -1.00 -2.39 4.54
N TYR A 96 -1.28 -2.08 5.80
CA TYR A 96 -2.63 -1.86 6.28
C TYR A 96 -3.23 -0.56 5.74
N ASN A 97 -2.51 0.56 5.70
CA ASN A 97 -3.04 1.84 5.20
C ASN A 97 -3.02 1.95 3.68
N ASN A 98 -2.06 1.30 3.04
CA ASN A 98 -1.89 1.26 1.60
C ASN A 98 -2.02 -0.21 1.17
N PRO A 99 -3.25 -0.76 1.17
CA PRO A 99 -3.45 -2.16 0.78
C PRO A 99 -2.86 -2.30 -0.60
N SER A 100 -1.79 -3.10 -0.71
CA SER A 100 -1.16 -3.37 -1.99
C SER A 100 -2.07 -4.25 -2.83
N ASP A 101 -3.10 -3.63 -3.41
CA ASP A 101 -4.02 -4.25 -4.37
C ASP A 101 -3.44 -4.22 -5.79
N TYR A 102 -2.42 -3.39 -6.03
CA TYR A 102 -1.71 -3.36 -7.31
C TYR A 102 -0.84 -4.60 -7.46
N LYS A 103 -1.25 -5.48 -8.38
CA LYS A 103 -0.48 -6.67 -8.77
C LYS A 103 0.86 -6.29 -9.39
N THR A 104 0.92 -5.14 -10.06
CA THR A 104 2.12 -4.66 -10.76
C THR A 104 2.41 -3.19 -10.46
N PHE A 105 3.65 -2.74 -10.72
CA PHE A 105 4.02 -1.32 -10.69
C PHE A 105 3.14 -0.50 -11.65
N HIS A 106 2.80 -1.07 -12.82
CA HIS A 106 2.01 -0.39 -13.83
C HIS A 106 0.58 -0.09 -13.37
N ASP A 107 -0.01 -0.95 -12.53
CA ASP A 107 -1.33 -0.70 -11.96
C ASP A 107 -1.32 0.52 -11.03
N PHE A 108 -0.27 0.66 -10.22
CA PHE A 108 -0.05 1.85 -9.40
C PHE A 108 0.13 3.10 -10.26
N VAL A 109 0.97 3.02 -11.31
CA VAL A 109 1.17 4.17 -12.20
C VAL A 109 -0.14 4.59 -12.85
N LYS A 110 -0.95 3.63 -13.31
CA LYS A 110 -2.24 3.91 -13.96
C LYS A 110 -3.20 4.65 -13.02
N GLU A 111 -3.27 4.26 -11.75
CA GLU A 111 -4.12 4.97 -10.79
C GLU A 111 -3.53 6.32 -10.38
N HIS A 112 -2.23 6.37 -10.13
CA HIS A 112 -1.53 7.61 -9.81
C HIS A 112 -1.67 8.64 -10.93
N MET A 113 -1.63 8.20 -12.19
CA MET A 113 -1.84 9.04 -13.37
C MET A 113 -3.23 9.68 -13.42
N LYS A 114 -4.30 9.01 -12.96
CA LYS A 114 -5.66 9.59 -12.93
C LYS A 114 -5.76 10.78 -11.96
N THR A 115 -5.03 10.70 -10.86
CA THR A 115 -4.99 11.79 -9.86
C THR A 115 -4.04 12.88 -10.32
N TYR A 116 -2.90 12.49 -10.90
CA TYR A 116 -1.86 13.39 -11.38
C TYR A 116 -2.27 14.18 -12.62
N SER A 117 -3.11 13.62 -13.50
CA SER A 117 -3.63 14.30 -14.71
C SER A 117 -4.42 15.57 -14.41
N ARG A 118 -4.97 15.71 -13.20
CA ARG A 118 -5.65 16.95 -12.76
C ARG A 118 -4.70 18.09 -12.46
N ARG A 119 -3.39 17.80 -12.32
CA ARG A 119 -2.36 18.75 -11.90
C ARG A 119 -1.36 19.10 -13.01
N ILE A 120 -1.44 18.44 -14.16
CA ILE A 120 -0.49 18.61 -15.26
C ILE A 120 -1.19 18.97 -16.56
N GLU A 121 -0.46 19.67 -17.42
CA GLU A 121 -0.91 20.02 -18.75
C GLU A 121 -1.11 18.78 -19.65
N MET A 122 -2.04 18.86 -20.59
CA MET A 122 -2.37 17.73 -21.47
C MET A 122 -1.20 17.27 -22.33
N GLY A 123 -0.31 18.18 -22.77
CA GLY A 123 0.89 17.83 -23.53
C GLY A 123 1.83 16.92 -22.72
N THR A 124 2.11 17.32 -21.48
CA THR A 124 2.93 16.55 -20.53
C THR A 124 2.27 15.22 -20.18
N PHE A 125 0.95 15.19 -20.00
CA PHE A 125 0.22 13.94 -19.73
C PHE A 125 0.34 12.93 -20.88
N LYS A 126 0.20 13.37 -22.13
CA LYS A 126 0.38 12.51 -23.32
C LYS A 126 1.81 11.96 -23.39
N HIS A 127 2.81 12.78 -23.07
CA HIS A 127 4.19 12.33 -23.00
C HIS A 127 4.37 11.24 -21.94
N HIS A 128 3.86 11.45 -20.72
CA HIS A 128 3.94 10.48 -19.64
C HIS A 128 3.28 9.15 -20.01
N LEU A 129 2.13 9.18 -20.68
CA LEU A 129 1.41 7.99 -21.12
C LEU A 129 2.20 7.19 -22.16
N SER A 130 2.86 7.87 -23.11
CA SER A 130 3.72 7.22 -24.10
C SER A 130 4.95 6.58 -23.44
N CYS A 131 5.59 7.28 -22.49
CA CYS A 131 6.74 6.76 -21.74
C CYS A 131 6.37 5.50 -20.96
N MET A 132 5.26 5.54 -20.22
CA MET A 132 4.82 4.42 -19.41
C MET A 132 4.33 3.23 -20.24
N LYS A 133 3.81 3.46 -21.44
CA LYS A 133 3.47 2.38 -22.39
C LYS A 133 4.70 1.63 -22.85
N LYS A 134 5.80 2.33 -23.18
CA LYS A 134 7.09 1.71 -23.53
C LYS A 134 7.68 0.92 -22.36
N PHE A 135 7.62 1.50 -21.16
CA PHE A 135 8.11 0.83 -19.95
C PHE A 135 7.30 -0.41 -19.59
N LYS A 136 5.98 -0.38 -19.83
CA LYS A 136 5.11 -1.55 -19.67
C LYS A 136 5.43 -2.65 -20.69
N ALA A 137 5.66 -2.29 -21.96
CA ALA A 137 6.01 -3.26 -22.99
C ALA A 137 7.34 -3.99 -22.72
N TYR A 138 8.27 -3.34 -22.01
CA TYR A 138 9.53 -3.96 -21.60
C TYR A 138 9.34 -5.03 -20.52
N ASN A 139 8.45 -4.81 -19.55
CA ASN A 139 8.11 -5.79 -18.53
C ASN A 139 6.71 -5.55 -17.97
N GLU A 140 5.73 -6.34 -18.39
CA GLU A 140 4.33 -6.15 -17.98
C GLU A 140 4.06 -6.56 -16.53
N LEU A 141 4.84 -7.50 -16.00
CA LEU A 141 4.66 -8.07 -14.65
C LEU A 141 5.59 -7.42 -13.61
N LEU A 142 6.17 -6.27 -13.95
CA LEU A 142 7.13 -5.57 -13.11
C LEU A 142 6.58 -5.34 -11.70
N GLN A 143 7.28 -5.87 -10.70
CA GLN A 143 6.97 -5.61 -9.30
C GLN A 143 7.82 -4.46 -8.75
N PHE A 144 7.37 -3.88 -7.63
CA PHE A 144 8.09 -2.79 -6.96
C PHE A 144 9.48 -3.19 -6.46
N ARG A 145 9.72 -4.49 -6.23
CA ARG A 145 11.01 -5.00 -5.72
C ARG A 145 12.08 -5.04 -6.79
N ASP A 146 11.65 -5.25 -8.03
CA ASP A 146 12.55 -5.39 -9.18
C ASP A 146 13.00 -4.01 -9.68
N LEU A 147 12.35 -2.93 -9.23
CA LEU A 147 12.74 -1.54 -9.46
C LEU A 147 14.01 -1.15 -8.68
N THR A 148 15.13 -1.72 -9.11
CA THR A 148 16.47 -1.40 -8.64
C THR A 148 17.15 -0.34 -9.53
N PRO A 149 18.19 0.35 -9.05
CA PRO A 149 18.99 1.24 -9.89
C PRO A 149 19.55 0.53 -11.12
N ASP A 150 20.00 -0.72 -10.96
CA ASP A 150 20.55 -1.53 -12.05
C ASP A 150 19.49 -1.83 -13.11
N TYR A 151 18.27 -2.19 -12.69
CA TYR A 151 17.15 -2.40 -13.61
C TYR A 151 16.81 -1.14 -14.43
N LEU A 152 16.90 0.05 -13.81
CA LEU A 152 16.67 1.31 -14.50
C LEU A 152 17.80 1.65 -15.48
N THR A 153 19.05 1.31 -15.14
CA THR A 153 20.20 1.43 -16.04
C THR A 153 20.05 0.50 -17.25
N ASP A 154 19.64 -0.76 -17.03
CA ASP A 154 19.40 -1.72 -18.10
C ASP A 154 18.30 -1.25 -19.04
N TYR A 155 17.22 -0.69 -18.48
CA TYR A 155 16.16 -0.09 -19.29
C TYR A 155 16.65 1.12 -20.09
N LEU A 156 17.55 1.95 -19.55
CA LEU A 156 18.16 3.06 -20.28
C LEU A 156 18.99 2.56 -21.47
N ILE A 157 19.78 1.48 -21.28
CA ILE A 157 20.55 0.84 -22.35
C ILE A 157 19.61 0.30 -23.42
N TYR A 158 18.53 -0.38 -23.02
CA TYR A 158 17.49 -0.87 -23.93
C TYR A 158 16.88 0.28 -24.77
N MET A 159 16.57 1.42 -24.15
CA MET A 159 16.01 2.56 -24.89
C MET A 159 16.98 3.18 -25.90
N LYS A 160 18.29 3.13 -25.64
CA LYS A 160 19.32 3.67 -26.55
C LYS A 160 19.63 2.69 -27.69
N LYS A 161 19.75 1.39 -27.39
CA LYS A 161 20.15 0.35 -28.36
C LYS A 161 18.99 -0.18 -29.19
N GLU A 162 17.92 -0.63 -28.55
CA GLU A 162 16.80 -1.33 -29.21
C GLU A 162 15.77 -0.37 -29.79
N LEU A 163 15.49 0.72 -29.08
CA LEU A 163 14.51 1.72 -29.52
C LEU A 163 15.12 2.87 -30.34
N GLY A 164 16.46 2.91 -30.47
CA GLY A 164 17.17 3.96 -31.21
C GLY A 164 16.89 5.39 -30.75
N ASN A 165 16.47 5.59 -29.49
CA ASN A 165 16.15 6.93 -29.01
C ASN A 165 17.44 7.74 -28.84
N THR A 166 17.36 9.04 -29.16
CA THR A 166 18.44 9.99 -28.83
C THR A 166 18.59 10.11 -27.31
N GLU A 167 19.79 10.48 -26.87
CA GLU A 167 20.13 10.63 -25.46
C GLU A 167 19.16 11.56 -24.71
N ILE A 168 18.79 12.67 -25.34
CA ILE A 168 17.85 13.65 -24.77
C ILE A 168 16.46 13.02 -24.55
N THR A 169 15.97 12.25 -25.52
CA THR A 169 14.67 11.58 -25.42
C THR A 169 14.71 10.47 -24.37
N ALA A 170 15.81 9.73 -24.29
CA ALA A 170 16.02 8.71 -23.27
C ALA A 170 16.01 9.32 -21.85
N GLN A 171 16.74 10.42 -21.64
CA GLN A 171 16.78 11.10 -20.34
C GLN A 171 15.43 11.70 -19.93
N ARG A 172 14.66 12.22 -20.89
CA ARG A 172 13.28 12.67 -20.64
C ARG A 172 12.39 11.53 -20.14
N ASN A 173 12.43 10.37 -20.81
CA ASN A 173 11.66 9.21 -20.37
C ASN A 173 12.10 8.73 -18.98
N MET A 174 13.40 8.70 -18.70
CA MET A 174 13.93 8.33 -17.38
C MET A 174 13.47 9.30 -16.29
N SER A 175 13.45 10.59 -16.58
CA SER A 175 12.93 11.62 -15.67
C SER A 175 11.46 11.39 -15.34
N THR A 176 10.65 11.05 -16.34
CA THR A 176 9.24 10.67 -16.14
C THR A 176 9.10 9.42 -15.27
N ILE A 177 9.88 8.36 -15.53
CA ILE A 177 9.85 7.13 -14.71
C ILE A 177 10.25 7.46 -13.26
N LYS A 178 11.28 8.29 -13.07
CA LYS A 178 11.74 8.74 -11.75
C LYS A 178 10.63 9.42 -10.95
N ILE A 179 9.76 10.22 -11.56
CA ILE A 179 8.61 10.84 -10.87
C ILE A 179 7.71 9.76 -10.26
N TYR A 180 7.34 8.73 -11.04
CA TYR A 180 6.44 7.68 -10.58
C TYR A 180 7.11 6.72 -9.59
N VAL A 181 8.39 6.40 -9.79
CA VAL A 181 9.18 5.60 -8.87
C VAL A 181 9.34 6.34 -7.54
N THR A 182 9.64 7.64 -7.57
CA THR A 182 9.73 8.50 -6.39
C THR A 182 8.37 8.58 -5.69
N ALA A 183 7.29 8.81 -6.44
CA ALA A 183 5.94 8.79 -5.88
C ALA A 183 5.63 7.43 -5.23
N ALA A 184 5.98 6.32 -5.88
CA ALA A 184 5.83 4.98 -5.31
C ALA A 184 6.61 4.83 -4.01
N TYR A 185 7.85 5.34 -3.94
CA TYR A 185 8.70 5.28 -2.75
C TYR A 185 8.25 6.22 -1.62
N TRP A 186 7.80 7.45 -1.89
CA TRP A 186 7.25 8.32 -0.85
C TRP A 186 5.91 7.79 -0.33
N THR A 187 5.12 7.18 -1.19
CA THR A 187 3.89 6.49 -0.79
C THR A 187 4.19 5.12 -0.14
N ARG A 188 5.42 4.57 -0.31
CA ARG A 188 5.88 3.26 0.20
C ARG A 188 7.40 3.27 0.56
N PRO A 189 7.82 3.87 1.68
CA PRO A 189 9.25 4.05 1.96
C PRO A 189 10.00 2.70 2.10
N PRO A 190 11.04 2.38 1.32
CA PRO A 190 11.71 1.07 1.47
C PRO A 190 12.36 0.92 2.85
N ILE A 191 12.48 -0.33 3.34
CA ILE A 191 13.05 -0.67 4.67
C ILE A 191 14.56 -0.30 4.74
N ARG A 192 15.20 -0.10 3.58
CA ARG A 192 16.51 0.56 3.49
C ARG A 192 16.34 1.84 2.67
N PRO A 193 16.81 2.99 3.17
CA PRO A 193 16.87 4.19 2.35
C PRO A 193 17.73 3.90 1.13
N ILE A 194 17.20 4.14 -0.07
CA ILE A 194 18.04 4.25 -1.26
C ILE A 194 18.85 5.53 -1.05
N ARG A 195 20.05 5.34 -0.48
CA ARG A 195 20.93 6.44 -0.05
C ARG A 195 21.39 7.33 -1.22
N ASN A 196 21.11 6.94 -2.47
CA ASN A 196 21.59 7.60 -3.70
C ASN A 196 20.48 7.92 -4.73
N ILE A 197 19.33 8.50 -4.32
CA ILE A 197 18.44 9.15 -5.30
C ILE A 197 19.04 10.50 -5.76
N CYS A 198 19.92 11.10 -4.97
CA CYS A 198 20.65 12.34 -5.29
C CYS A 198 21.84 12.16 -6.24
N GLY A 199 22.28 10.93 -6.55
CA GLY A 199 23.38 10.68 -7.49
C GLY A 199 22.99 10.73 -8.98
N TRP A 200 21.74 11.08 -9.28
CA TRP A 200 21.17 11.14 -10.63
C TRP A 200 21.36 12.50 -11.31
N SER A 201 22.20 13.38 -10.77
CA SER A 201 22.53 14.69 -11.34
C SER A 201 23.68 14.63 -12.38
N GLY A 202 24.20 13.45 -12.69
CA GLY A 202 25.35 13.26 -13.57
C GLY A 202 25.15 12.30 -14.76
N LEU A 203 23.91 12.02 -15.17
CA LEU A 203 23.58 11.25 -16.38
C LEU A 203 22.61 12.03 -17.26
#